data_AF-A0A2M7R8F4-F1
#
_entry.id   AF-A0A2M7R8F4-F1
#
_cell.length_a   1.000
_cell.length_b   1.000
_cell.length_c   1.000
_cell.angle_alpha   90.00
_cell.angle_beta   90.00
_cell.angle_gamma   90.00
#
_symmetry.space_group_name_H-M   'P 1'
#
loop_
_entity.id
_entity.type
_entity.pdbx_description
1 polymer ?
#
loop_
_entity_poly.entity_id
_entity_poly.type
_entity_poly.pdbx_seq_one_letter_code
_entity_poly.pdbx_strand_id
1 'polypeptide(L)'
;MLEIFNTLTRKKEIFKPCKEKNELPWETHWYQLRDNELLKLKGNLLKELINLGKRKAGSLYKLAELLEMCYVDFWYVLKDQAELVSVKKLKKLASFLKIKYEYFNDKISEIRKGEVISIRNPKFPFNLAAKEGAVLLGNIVSDGCIYIDKKARNVMRTKYSAGTQEELENFVNNINKVFGEVHFQKERQRNSTYLRIGSSIIGESLHKVGAPVGNKSEINPGVPWLIKEGSDELKKTYLRAIFDDEGSMGTGNGSLFITLSRAFHINNYLTSFQERLLNKIKLYFKERRFPDGYVMKSIEIKKAISLAPSLRSFLLETKPQLLLEESVLLHSFGIKNRLRNSVLNLTRNGNFSILSELRIQGKPNVLKFYRDINFGLTLKQTKLKKILLNKKWI
;
A
#
# COMPACT_ATOMS: atom_id res chain seq x y z
N MET A 1 -29.32 24.15 -8.25
CA MET A 1 -28.06 24.13 -7.47
C MET A 1 -27.58 22.68 -7.23
N LEU A 2 -27.61 21.84 -8.28
CA LEU A 2 -27.27 20.41 -8.20
C LEU A 2 -26.79 19.86 -9.56
N GLU A 3 -26.12 20.70 -10.36
CA GLU A 3 -25.79 20.37 -11.76
C GLU A 3 -24.39 20.81 -12.23
N ILE A 4 -23.45 21.06 -11.31
CA ILE A 4 -22.07 21.48 -11.66
C ILE A 4 -21.04 20.52 -11.04
N PHE A 5 -21.26 19.20 -11.15
CA PHE A 5 -20.28 18.20 -10.70
C PHE A 5 -19.91 17.13 -11.73
N ASN A 6 -20.27 17.31 -13.01
CA ASN A 6 -20.09 16.27 -14.04
C ASN A 6 -19.04 16.56 -15.14
N THR A 7 -18.11 17.50 -14.96
CA THR A 7 -17.21 17.90 -16.07
C THR A 7 -15.70 17.81 -15.81
N LEU A 8 -15.23 16.95 -14.89
CA LEU A 8 -13.79 16.72 -14.69
C LEU A 8 -13.37 15.26 -14.45
N THR A 9 -13.93 14.31 -15.21
CA THR A 9 -13.33 12.97 -15.36
C THR A 9 -12.60 12.87 -16.69
N ARG A 10 -11.33 13.31 -16.71
CA ARG A 10 -10.38 12.92 -17.77
C ARG A 10 -10.29 11.39 -17.77
N LYS A 11 -10.47 10.78 -18.95
CA LYS A 11 -10.38 9.35 -19.22
C LYS A 11 -9.10 8.76 -18.60
N LYS A 12 -9.23 8.17 -17.40
CA LYS A 12 -8.38 7.05 -16.99
C LYS A 12 -8.92 5.86 -17.76
N GLU A 13 -8.07 5.15 -18.48
CA GLU A 13 -8.40 3.81 -18.96
C GLU A 13 -8.71 2.95 -17.74
N ILE A 14 -10.00 2.84 -17.45
CA ILE A 14 -10.51 1.93 -16.43
C ILE A 14 -10.27 0.54 -17.03
N PHE A 15 -9.36 -0.18 -16.39
CA PHE A 15 -9.14 -1.60 -16.56
C PHE A 15 -10.50 -2.30 -16.71
N LYS A 16 -10.88 -2.72 -17.92
CA LYS A 16 -12.09 -3.52 -18.11
C LYS A 16 -11.82 -4.89 -17.47
N PRO A 17 -12.52 -5.29 -16.40
CA PRO A 17 -12.32 -6.60 -15.83
C PRO A 17 -12.83 -7.64 -16.84
N CYS A 18 -11.94 -8.54 -17.26
CA CYS A 18 -12.30 -9.72 -18.05
C CYS A 18 -13.34 -10.53 -17.26
N LYS A 19 -14.55 -10.66 -17.83
CA LYS A 19 -15.61 -11.51 -17.32
C LYS A 19 -15.33 -12.96 -17.70
N GLU A 20 -14.40 -13.63 -17.05
CA GLU A 20 -14.29 -15.10 -17.12
C GLU A 20 -13.79 -15.66 -15.77
N LYS A 21 -14.70 -16.36 -15.08
CA LYS A 21 -14.60 -17.03 -13.76
C LYS A 21 -14.32 -16.12 -12.55
N ASN A 22 -15.07 -16.40 -11.48
CA ASN A 22 -15.14 -15.71 -10.19
C ASN A 22 -13.82 -15.76 -9.40
N GLU A 23 -12.71 -15.27 -9.96
CA GLU A 23 -11.49 -15.09 -9.19
C GLU A 23 -11.69 -13.91 -8.25
N LEU A 24 -11.61 -14.18 -6.95
CA LEU A 24 -11.74 -13.17 -5.93
C LEU A 24 -10.57 -12.19 -6.11
N PRO A 25 -10.81 -10.90 -6.38
CA PRO A 25 -9.76 -9.97 -6.79
C PRO A 25 -8.70 -9.71 -5.70
N TRP A 26 -8.93 -10.18 -4.47
CA TRP A 26 -8.03 -10.10 -3.32
C TRP A 26 -7.10 -11.30 -3.11
N GLU A 27 -7.27 -12.36 -3.88
CA GLU A 27 -6.34 -13.49 -3.88
C GLU A 27 -5.34 -13.38 -5.03
N THR A 28 -4.08 -13.70 -4.75
CA THR A 28 -3.04 -13.90 -5.77
C THR A 28 -2.54 -15.34 -5.72
N HIS A 29 -2.91 -16.14 -6.72
CA HIS A 29 -2.42 -17.49 -6.94
C HIS A 29 -1.11 -17.48 -7.75
N TRP A 30 -0.31 -18.55 -7.66
CA TRP A 30 0.98 -18.62 -8.37
C TRP A 30 0.83 -18.54 -9.90
N TYR A 31 -0.27 -19.03 -10.44
CA TYR A 31 -0.55 -19.04 -11.89
C TYR A 31 -1.03 -17.69 -12.44
N GLN A 32 -1.29 -16.73 -11.54
CA GLN A 32 -1.61 -15.33 -11.86
C GLN A 32 -0.35 -14.43 -11.81
N LEU A 33 0.79 -14.97 -11.36
CA LEU A 33 2.07 -14.25 -11.41
C LEU A 33 2.53 -14.07 -12.85
N ARG A 34 3.52 -13.18 -13.06
CA ARG A 34 4.11 -12.98 -14.39
C ARG A 34 4.74 -14.28 -14.89
N ASP A 35 4.58 -14.52 -16.18
CA ASP A 35 5.04 -15.73 -16.88
C ASP A 35 6.53 -16.06 -16.69
N ASN A 36 7.35 -15.04 -16.45
CA ASN A 36 8.79 -15.14 -16.27
C ASN A 36 9.24 -15.25 -14.80
N GLU A 37 8.33 -15.20 -13.82
CA GLU A 37 8.69 -15.45 -12.42
C GLU A 37 9.17 -16.90 -12.27
N LEU A 38 10.25 -17.07 -11.52
CA LEU A 38 10.91 -18.36 -11.32
C LEU A 38 10.47 -18.98 -10.00
N LEU A 39 9.98 -20.22 -10.09
CA LEU A 39 9.47 -21.01 -8.98
C LEU A 39 10.38 -22.22 -8.75
N LYS A 40 10.64 -22.54 -7.48
CA LYS A 40 11.21 -23.83 -7.07
C LYS A 40 10.11 -24.70 -6.50
N LEU A 41 10.00 -25.95 -6.95
CA LEU A 41 9.07 -26.92 -6.38
C LEU A 41 9.74 -27.70 -5.24
N LYS A 42 8.94 -28.23 -4.31
CA LYS A 42 9.41 -29.06 -3.20
C LYS A 42 9.95 -30.40 -3.72
N GLY A 43 11.09 -30.82 -3.19
CA GLY A 43 11.73 -32.09 -3.55
C GLY A 43 11.99 -32.22 -5.05
N ASN A 44 11.77 -33.41 -5.59
CA ASN A 44 11.98 -33.73 -7.01
C ASN A 44 10.70 -33.60 -7.86
N LEU A 45 9.66 -32.93 -7.35
CA LEU A 45 8.34 -32.87 -8.00
C LEU A 45 8.42 -32.38 -9.45
N LEU A 46 9.23 -31.37 -9.75
CA LEU A 46 9.39 -30.88 -11.14
C LEU A 46 9.94 -31.98 -12.06
N LYS A 47 10.94 -32.74 -11.60
CA LYS A 47 11.55 -33.86 -12.32
C LYS A 47 10.54 -34.98 -12.57
N GLU A 48 9.72 -35.28 -11.56
CA GLU A 48 8.64 -36.28 -11.65
C GLU A 48 7.59 -35.89 -12.69
N LEU A 49 7.16 -34.61 -12.68
CA LEU A 49 6.20 -34.09 -13.65
C LEU A 49 6.75 -34.10 -15.08
N ILE A 50 8.02 -33.72 -15.27
CA ILE A 50 8.68 -33.79 -16.58
C ILE A 50 8.76 -35.25 -17.04
N ASN A 51 9.11 -36.20 -16.17
CA ASN A 51 9.15 -37.62 -16.51
C ASN A 51 7.76 -38.18 -16.85
N LEU A 52 6.71 -37.76 -16.14
CA LEU A 52 5.34 -38.11 -16.45
C LEU A 52 4.93 -37.55 -17.83
N GLY A 53 5.26 -36.28 -18.09
CA GLY A 53 5.04 -35.64 -19.38
C GLY A 53 5.77 -36.35 -20.51
N LYS A 54 7.04 -36.72 -20.29
CA LYS A 54 7.88 -37.46 -21.23
C LYS A 54 7.26 -38.81 -21.59
N ARG A 55 6.79 -39.57 -20.59
CA ARG A 55 6.09 -40.86 -20.83
C ARG A 55 4.82 -40.65 -21.64
N LYS A 56 4.02 -39.63 -21.31
CA LYS A 56 2.78 -39.30 -22.01
C LYS A 56 3.00 -38.84 -23.46
N ALA A 57 4.06 -38.10 -23.73
CA ALA A 57 4.41 -37.62 -25.08
C ALA A 57 5.23 -38.63 -25.90
N GLY A 58 5.74 -39.70 -25.27
CA GLY A 58 6.61 -40.71 -25.87
C GLY A 58 8.11 -40.35 -25.86
N SER A 59 8.47 -39.06 -25.88
CA SER A 59 9.86 -38.63 -25.71
C SER A 59 9.95 -37.23 -25.11
N LEU A 60 11.13 -36.84 -24.63
CA LEU A 60 11.36 -35.51 -24.08
C LEU A 60 11.33 -34.43 -25.17
N TYR A 61 11.79 -34.76 -26.38
CA TYR A 61 11.70 -33.90 -27.55
C TYR A 61 10.24 -33.62 -27.95
N LYS A 62 9.43 -34.68 -28.07
CA LYS A 62 8.00 -34.56 -28.36
C LYS A 62 7.25 -33.77 -27.27
N LEU A 63 7.61 -33.96 -25.99
CA LEU A 63 7.05 -33.15 -24.91
C LEU A 63 7.37 -31.66 -25.11
N ALA A 64 8.63 -31.33 -25.41
CA ALA A 64 9.05 -29.95 -25.63
C ALA A 64 8.34 -29.31 -26.82
N GLU A 65 8.21 -30.04 -27.93
CA GLU A 65 7.45 -29.64 -29.11
C GLU A 65 5.97 -29.37 -28.78
N LEU A 66 5.28 -30.31 -28.14
CA LEU A 66 3.87 -30.19 -27.74
C LEU A 66 3.61 -29.02 -26.77
N LEU A 67 4.61 -28.67 -25.96
CA LEU A 67 4.53 -27.54 -25.04
C LEU A 67 5.03 -26.23 -25.67
N GLU A 68 5.54 -26.25 -26.89
CA GLU A 68 6.22 -25.14 -27.57
C GLU A 68 7.32 -24.55 -26.68
N MET A 69 8.23 -25.39 -26.21
CA MET A 69 9.35 -25.04 -25.33
C MET A 69 10.66 -25.59 -25.87
N CYS A 70 11.77 -25.03 -25.38
CA CYS A 70 13.08 -25.55 -25.69
C CYS A 70 13.31 -26.89 -24.98
N TYR A 71 13.70 -27.92 -25.73
CA TYR A 71 14.08 -29.23 -25.18
C TYR A 71 15.10 -29.14 -24.04
N VAL A 72 16.06 -28.22 -24.19
CA VAL A 72 17.18 -28.01 -23.26
C VAL A 72 16.68 -27.64 -21.85
N ASP A 73 15.57 -26.90 -21.76
CA ASP A 73 15.01 -26.49 -20.47
C ASP A 73 14.63 -27.68 -19.60
N PHE A 74 14.00 -28.71 -20.18
CA PHE A 74 13.65 -29.91 -19.44
C PHE A 74 14.86 -30.82 -19.23
N TRP A 75 15.77 -30.88 -20.20
CA TRP A 75 16.97 -31.70 -20.10
C TRP A 75 17.84 -31.28 -18.90
N TYR A 76 18.05 -29.98 -18.70
CA TYR A 76 18.81 -29.48 -17.55
C TYR A 76 18.17 -29.84 -16.21
N VAL A 77 16.83 -29.79 -16.12
CA VAL A 77 16.14 -30.21 -14.90
C VAL A 77 16.32 -31.71 -14.64
N LEU A 78 16.22 -32.56 -15.67
CA LEU A 78 16.41 -34.00 -15.51
C LEU A 78 17.85 -34.39 -15.17
N LYS A 79 18.84 -33.57 -15.55
CA LYS A 79 20.27 -33.73 -15.22
C LYS A 79 20.69 -33.03 -13.93
N ASP A 80 19.74 -32.52 -13.15
CA ASP A 80 19.98 -31.82 -11.89
C ASP A 80 20.88 -30.58 -12.04
N GLN A 81 20.88 -29.98 -13.25
CA GLN A 81 21.60 -28.74 -13.57
C GLN A 81 20.69 -27.50 -13.43
N ALA A 82 19.38 -27.70 -13.30
CA ALA A 82 18.40 -26.64 -13.05
C ALA A 82 17.31 -27.13 -12.09
N GLU A 83 16.94 -26.30 -11.12
CA GLU A 83 15.88 -26.60 -10.13
C GLU A 83 14.66 -25.69 -10.23
N LEU A 84 14.72 -24.68 -11.11
CA LEU A 84 13.69 -23.65 -11.24
C LEU A 84 12.85 -23.87 -12.49
N VAL A 85 11.57 -23.50 -12.40
CA VAL A 85 10.63 -23.48 -13.52
C VAL A 85 9.94 -22.11 -13.56
N SER A 86 9.77 -21.54 -14.75
CA SER A 86 8.99 -20.31 -14.86
C SER A 86 7.49 -20.59 -14.72
N VAL A 87 6.70 -19.61 -14.27
CA VAL A 87 5.23 -19.71 -14.18
C VAL A 87 4.63 -20.17 -15.52
N LYS A 88 5.06 -19.59 -16.64
CA LYS A 88 4.63 -19.99 -18.00
C LYS A 88 4.85 -21.48 -18.26
N LYS A 89 6.05 -21.95 -17.92
CA LYS A 89 6.46 -23.34 -18.16
C LYS A 89 5.63 -24.30 -17.31
N LEU A 90 5.43 -23.98 -16.04
CA LEU A 90 4.66 -24.80 -15.12
C LEU A 90 3.16 -24.87 -15.51
N LYS A 91 2.55 -23.75 -15.93
CA LYS A 91 1.15 -23.70 -16.40
C LYS A 91 0.92 -24.62 -17.61
N LYS A 92 1.81 -24.54 -18.60
CA LYS A 92 1.75 -25.38 -19.80
C LYS A 92 1.93 -26.86 -19.47
N LEU A 93 2.91 -27.20 -18.63
CA LEU A 93 3.13 -28.59 -18.18
C LEU A 93 1.92 -29.13 -17.39
N ALA A 94 1.38 -28.36 -16.46
CA ALA A 94 0.20 -28.73 -15.68
C ALA A 94 -1.03 -28.95 -16.58
N SER A 95 -1.26 -28.05 -17.53
CA SER A 95 -2.34 -28.16 -18.54
C SER A 95 -2.20 -29.43 -19.36
N PHE A 96 -1.01 -29.72 -19.88
CA PHE A 96 -0.73 -30.93 -20.66
C PHE A 96 -0.97 -32.20 -19.85
N LEU A 97 -0.60 -32.20 -18.57
CA LEU A 97 -0.81 -33.31 -17.65
C LEU A 97 -2.24 -33.39 -17.09
N LYS A 98 -3.10 -32.39 -17.38
CA LYS A 98 -4.45 -32.24 -16.82
C LYS A 98 -4.44 -32.14 -15.28
N ILE A 99 -3.41 -31.51 -14.71
CA ILE A 99 -3.29 -31.23 -13.27
C ILE A 99 -3.90 -29.85 -12.98
N LYS A 100 -4.78 -29.77 -11.99
CA LYS A 100 -5.35 -28.50 -11.52
C LYS A 100 -4.25 -27.60 -10.96
N TYR A 101 -4.28 -26.29 -11.24
CA TYR A 101 -3.22 -25.39 -10.80
C TYR A 101 -3.11 -25.28 -9.27
N GLU A 102 -4.22 -25.42 -8.56
CA GLU A 102 -4.28 -25.39 -7.11
C GLU A 102 -3.45 -26.50 -6.46
N TYR A 103 -3.18 -27.60 -7.17
CA TYR A 103 -2.29 -28.68 -6.72
C TYR A 103 -0.89 -28.18 -6.33
N PHE A 104 -0.44 -27.06 -6.93
CA PHE A 104 0.89 -26.52 -6.69
C PHE A 104 0.97 -25.52 -5.53
N ASN A 105 -0.17 -25.11 -4.95
CA ASN A 105 -0.20 -24.03 -3.95
C ASN A 105 0.69 -24.33 -2.73
N ASP A 106 0.71 -25.58 -2.26
CA ASP A 106 1.55 -26.03 -1.15
C ASP A 106 2.87 -26.68 -1.61
N LYS A 107 3.12 -26.78 -2.92
CA LYS A 107 4.28 -27.46 -3.50
C LYS A 107 5.38 -26.53 -3.99
N ILE A 108 5.15 -25.23 -4.01
CA ILE A 108 6.18 -24.24 -4.30
C ILE A 108 6.96 -23.96 -3.01
N SER A 109 8.27 -24.19 -3.03
CA SER A 109 9.17 -23.94 -1.89
C SER A 109 9.75 -22.53 -1.92
N GLU A 110 10.00 -21.98 -3.11
CA GLU A 110 10.66 -20.68 -3.26
C GLU A 110 10.19 -19.94 -4.51
N ILE A 111 10.21 -18.61 -4.44
CA ILE A 111 10.11 -17.70 -5.59
C ILE A 111 11.41 -16.92 -5.68
N ARG A 112 12.11 -17.01 -6.82
CA ARG A 112 13.46 -16.44 -6.99
C ARG A 112 13.51 -15.31 -8.01
N LYS A 113 14.43 -14.37 -7.79
CA LYS A 113 14.84 -13.34 -8.73
C LYS A 113 16.34 -13.49 -9.00
N GLY A 114 16.68 -14.22 -10.05
CA GLY A 114 18.07 -14.68 -10.26
C GLY A 114 18.47 -15.61 -9.11
N GLU A 115 19.61 -15.34 -8.49
CA GLU A 115 20.12 -16.12 -7.35
C GLU A 115 19.46 -15.75 -6.02
N VAL A 116 18.78 -14.60 -5.95
CA VAL A 116 18.14 -14.15 -4.72
C VAL A 116 16.81 -14.85 -4.52
N ILE A 117 16.68 -15.55 -3.39
CA ILE A 117 15.39 -16.07 -2.95
C ILE A 117 14.54 -14.90 -2.45
N SER A 118 13.55 -14.52 -3.24
CA SER A 118 12.72 -13.33 -2.97
C SER A 118 11.64 -13.62 -1.93
N ILE A 119 11.07 -14.84 -1.97
CA ILE A 119 10.07 -15.35 -1.03
C ILE A 119 10.35 -16.84 -0.82
N ARG A 120 10.64 -17.26 0.42
CA ARG A 120 10.66 -18.68 0.84
C ARG A 120 9.29 -19.08 1.38
N ASN A 121 8.94 -20.35 1.20
CA ASN A 121 7.69 -20.94 1.68
C ASN A 121 6.46 -20.08 1.35
N PRO A 122 6.23 -19.74 0.07
CA PRO A 122 5.15 -18.84 -0.30
C PRO A 122 3.79 -19.41 0.09
N LYS A 123 2.91 -18.55 0.59
CA LYS A 123 1.58 -18.93 1.10
C LYS A 123 0.50 -18.68 0.05
N PHE A 124 0.45 -19.51 -0.99
CA PHE A 124 -0.57 -19.38 -2.03
C PHE A 124 -1.94 -19.95 -1.60
N PRO A 125 -3.06 -19.30 -2.00
CA PRO A 125 -3.09 -17.95 -2.54
C PRO A 125 -2.71 -16.89 -1.51
N PHE A 126 -2.02 -15.83 -1.95
CA PHE A 126 -1.80 -14.67 -1.08
C PHE A 126 -3.15 -14.00 -0.82
N ASN A 127 -3.68 -14.17 0.39
CA ASN A 127 -4.98 -13.63 0.78
C ASN A 127 -4.83 -12.25 1.42
N LEU A 128 -5.13 -11.19 0.66
CA LEU A 128 -5.10 -9.81 1.16
C LEU A 128 -6.38 -9.38 1.88
N ALA A 129 -7.46 -10.17 1.81
CA ALA A 129 -8.69 -9.96 2.58
C ALA A 129 -8.58 -10.49 4.03
N ALA A 130 -7.39 -10.90 4.45
CA ALA A 130 -7.07 -11.19 5.84
C ALA A 130 -6.71 -9.91 6.62
N LYS A 131 -6.73 -10.00 7.96
CA LYS A 131 -6.35 -8.91 8.86
C LYS A 131 -4.97 -8.34 8.53
N GLU A 132 -4.00 -9.21 8.29
CA GLU A 132 -2.64 -8.84 7.93
C GLU A 132 -2.60 -8.03 6.63
N GLY A 133 -3.42 -8.37 5.63
CA GLY A 133 -3.55 -7.60 4.40
C GLY A 133 -4.07 -6.18 4.63
N ALA A 134 -5.05 -6.01 5.52
CA ALA A 134 -5.52 -4.68 5.94
C ALA A 134 -4.43 -3.86 6.65
N VAL A 135 -3.61 -4.47 7.50
CA VAL A 135 -2.46 -3.80 8.12
C VAL A 135 -1.49 -3.32 7.05
N LEU A 136 -1.09 -4.21 6.13
CA LEU A 136 -0.16 -3.87 5.05
C LEU A 136 -0.69 -2.75 4.17
N LEU A 137 -1.97 -2.76 3.82
CA LEU A 137 -2.58 -1.68 3.06
C LEU A 137 -2.52 -0.35 3.83
N GLY A 138 -2.83 -0.36 5.12
CA GLY A 138 -2.69 0.81 6.00
C GLY A 138 -1.26 1.37 6.01
N ASN A 139 -0.26 0.49 6.16
CA ASN A 139 1.14 0.89 6.16
C ASN A 139 1.58 1.45 4.79
N ILE A 140 1.16 0.83 3.68
CA ILE A 140 1.53 1.29 2.34
C ILE A 140 0.89 2.64 1.99
N VAL A 141 -0.37 2.89 2.38
CA VAL A 141 -1.00 4.19 2.13
C VAL A 141 -0.47 5.29 3.04
N SER A 142 0.21 4.95 4.14
CA SER A 142 0.84 5.88 5.07
C SER A 142 2.34 6.03 4.81
N ASP A 143 3.21 5.39 5.59
CA ASP A 143 4.67 5.59 5.46
C ASP A 143 5.34 4.71 4.40
N GLY A 144 4.59 3.80 3.77
CA GLY A 144 5.07 2.99 2.66
C GLY A 144 4.90 3.65 1.28
N CYS A 145 5.39 2.98 0.25
CA CYS A 145 5.10 3.34 -1.12
C CYS A 145 5.24 2.14 -2.05
N ILE A 146 4.46 2.17 -3.13
CA ILE A 146 4.67 1.35 -4.31
C ILE A 146 5.17 2.27 -5.42
N TYR A 147 6.25 1.89 -6.09
CA TYR A 147 6.84 2.69 -7.17
C TYR A 147 7.29 1.82 -8.33
N ILE A 148 7.42 2.43 -9.51
CA ILE A 148 7.96 1.78 -10.70
C ILE A 148 9.46 2.06 -10.76
N ASP A 149 10.25 1.00 -10.65
CA ASP A 149 11.70 1.06 -10.79
C ASP A 149 12.10 1.05 -12.26
N LYS A 150 12.29 2.25 -12.81
CA LYS A 150 12.72 2.46 -14.20
C LYS A 150 14.07 1.80 -14.50
N LYS A 151 14.97 1.72 -13.51
CA LYS A 151 16.29 1.09 -13.70
C LYS A 151 16.18 -0.43 -13.79
N ALA A 152 15.18 -1.00 -13.13
CA ALA A 152 14.88 -2.43 -13.17
C ALA A 152 13.80 -2.78 -14.20
N ARG A 153 13.83 -2.20 -15.41
CA ARG A 153 12.88 -2.48 -16.51
C ARG A 153 11.41 -2.28 -16.13
N ASN A 154 11.11 -1.16 -15.47
CA ASN A 154 9.76 -0.78 -15.03
C ASN A 154 9.10 -1.80 -14.08
N VAL A 155 9.90 -2.47 -13.26
CA VAL A 155 9.39 -3.41 -12.26
C VAL A 155 8.77 -2.66 -11.09
N MET A 156 7.60 -3.12 -10.64
CA MET A 156 6.94 -2.57 -9.46
C MET A 156 7.70 -2.97 -8.19
N ARG A 157 7.93 -2.01 -7.30
CA ARG A 157 8.68 -2.18 -6.05
C ARG A 157 7.90 -1.60 -4.91
N THR A 158 8.10 -2.19 -3.73
CA THR A 158 7.48 -1.73 -2.48
C THR A 158 8.57 -1.33 -1.50
N LYS A 159 8.34 -0.21 -0.81
CA LYS A 159 9.19 0.30 0.26
C LYS A 159 8.32 0.66 1.47
N TYR A 160 8.86 0.49 2.67
CA TYR A 160 8.23 0.95 3.91
C TYR A 160 9.26 1.70 4.75
N SER A 161 8.83 2.77 5.42
CA SER A 161 9.64 3.55 6.35
C SER A 161 9.07 3.39 7.75
N ALA A 162 9.93 3.21 8.75
CA ALA A 162 9.51 3.16 10.14
C ALA A 162 10.45 3.98 11.02
N GLY A 163 9.90 4.59 12.07
CA GLY A 163 10.64 5.33 13.08
C GLY A 163 11.10 4.46 14.25
N THR A 164 10.49 3.29 14.43
CA THR A 164 10.75 2.38 15.56
C THR A 164 10.96 0.93 15.11
N GLN A 165 11.60 0.14 15.98
CA GLN A 165 11.81 -1.29 15.73
C GLN A 165 10.49 -2.09 15.79
N GLU A 166 9.55 -1.71 16.69
CA GLU A 166 8.22 -2.34 16.81
C GLU A 166 7.43 -2.24 15.50
N GLU A 167 7.43 -1.07 14.85
CA GLU A 167 6.80 -0.86 13.53
C GLU A 167 7.42 -1.76 12.44
N LEU A 168 8.76 -1.87 12.41
CA LEU A 168 9.46 -2.73 11.44
C LEU A 168 9.11 -4.20 11.62
N GLU A 169 9.16 -4.69 12.87
CA GLU A 169 8.85 -6.07 13.20
C GLU A 169 7.40 -6.40 12.90
N ASN A 170 6.47 -5.51 13.26
CA ASN A 170 5.07 -5.65 12.92
C ASN A 170 4.87 -5.73 11.40
N PHE A 171 5.49 -4.83 10.63
CA PHE A 171 5.38 -4.85 9.16
C PHE A 171 5.94 -6.16 8.57
N VAL A 172 7.15 -6.57 8.96
CA VAL A 172 7.77 -7.82 8.50
C VAL A 172 6.93 -9.04 8.86
N ASN A 173 6.40 -9.10 10.08
CA ASN A 173 5.56 -10.20 10.54
C ASN A 173 4.27 -10.29 9.72
N ASN A 174 3.58 -9.17 9.46
CA ASN A 174 2.38 -9.14 8.64
C ASN A 174 2.67 -9.54 7.18
N ILE A 175 3.78 -9.07 6.60
CA ILE A 175 4.21 -9.51 5.26
C ILE A 175 4.46 -11.02 5.25
N ASN A 176 5.19 -11.54 6.23
CA ASN A 176 5.53 -12.96 6.24
C ASN A 176 4.32 -13.87 6.49
N LYS A 177 3.32 -13.36 7.19
CA LYS A 177 2.04 -14.04 7.37
C LYS A 177 1.25 -14.17 6.07
N VAL A 178 1.24 -13.12 5.22
CA VAL A 178 0.52 -13.12 3.94
C VAL A 178 1.29 -13.84 2.84
N PHE A 179 2.59 -13.56 2.70
CA PHE A 179 3.36 -13.94 1.51
C PHE A 179 4.31 -15.13 1.73
N GLY A 180 4.69 -15.46 2.97
CA GLY A 180 5.82 -16.36 3.27
C GLY A 180 7.07 -15.58 3.67
N GLU A 181 8.21 -16.20 3.86
CA GLU A 181 9.45 -15.54 4.31
C GLU A 181 10.03 -14.64 3.20
N VAL A 182 9.83 -13.33 3.31
CA VAL A 182 10.24 -12.35 2.29
C VAL A 182 11.66 -11.83 2.51
N HIS A 183 12.39 -11.64 1.42
CA HIS A 183 13.68 -10.94 1.46
C HIS A 183 13.51 -9.42 1.52
N PHE A 184 14.17 -8.80 2.51
CA PHE A 184 14.19 -7.36 2.73
C PHE A 184 15.61 -6.80 2.65
N GLN A 185 15.76 -5.62 2.04
CA GLN A 185 16.97 -4.81 2.15
C GLN A 185 16.69 -3.66 3.12
N LYS A 186 17.54 -3.52 4.14
CA LYS A 186 17.42 -2.45 5.14
C LYS A 186 18.34 -1.28 4.78
N GLU A 187 17.81 -0.07 4.83
CA GLU A 187 18.55 1.17 4.63
C GLU A 187 18.24 2.15 5.74
N ARG A 188 19.26 2.70 6.41
CA ARG A 188 19.06 3.73 7.44
C ARG A 188 19.15 5.11 6.81
N GLN A 189 18.12 5.94 6.98
CA GLN A 189 18.10 7.32 6.48
C GLN A 189 17.31 8.21 7.45
N ARG A 190 17.96 9.27 7.96
CA ARG A 190 17.35 10.34 8.78
C ARG A 190 16.47 9.83 9.92
N ASN A 191 17.10 9.14 10.88
CA ASN A 191 16.45 8.52 12.05
C ASN A 191 15.38 7.48 11.73
N SER A 192 15.14 7.16 10.47
CA SER A 192 14.19 6.15 10.03
C SER A 192 14.93 4.97 9.40
N THR A 193 14.34 3.79 9.54
CA THR A 193 14.79 2.60 8.81
C THR A 193 13.82 2.34 7.68
N TYR A 194 14.36 2.23 6.48
CA TYR A 194 13.62 1.87 5.30
C TYR A 194 13.80 0.39 4.99
N LEU A 195 12.70 -0.30 4.71
CA LEU A 195 12.66 -1.65 4.18
C LEU A 195 12.33 -1.58 2.69
N ARG A 196 13.24 -2.03 1.83
CA ARG A 196 12.95 -2.30 0.43
C ARG A 196 12.64 -3.78 0.26
N ILE A 197 11.53 -4.06 -0.38
CA ILE A 197 11.05 -5.42 -0.61
C ILE A 197 11.64 -5.96 -1.92
N GLY A 198 12.33 -7.10 -1.84
CA GLY A 198 13.04 -7.69 -3.00
C GLY A 198 12.14 -8.24 -4.11
N SER A 199 10.86 -8.50 -3.81
CA SER A 199 9.89 -9.10 -4.72
C SER A 199 8.89 -8.09 -5.30
N SER A 200 8.72 -8.09 -6.62
CA SER A 200 7.70 -7.27 -7.31
C SER A 200 6.28 -7.80 -7.13
N ILE A 201 6.15 -9.10 -6.87
CA ILE A 201 4.89 -9.80 -6.65
C ILE A 201 4.08 -9.16 -5.52
N ILE A 202 4.77 -8.68 -4.47
CA ILE A 202 4.14 -8.03 -3.32
C ILE A 202 3.54 -6.68 -3.71
N GLY A 203 4.29 -5.87 -4.45
CA GLY A 203 3.78 -4.59 -4.97
C GLY A 203 2.59 -4.79 -5.90
N GLU A 204 2.69 -5.76 -6.81
CA GLU A 204 1.60 -6.09 -7.75
C GLU A 204 0.35 -6.59 -7.05
N SER A 205 0.51 -7.47 -6.05
CA SER A 205 -0.62 -7.99 -5.27
C SER A 205 -1.33 -6.88 -4.49
N LEU A 206 -0.57 -6.00 -3.84
CA LEU A 206 -1.13 -4.85 -3.11
C LEU A 206 -1.81 -3.85 -4.05
N HIS A 207 -1.21 -3.60 -5.23
CA HIS A 207 -1.80 -2.73 -6.22
C HIS A 207 -3.12 -3.28 -6.78
N LYS A 208 -3.20 -4.60 -7.03
CA LYS A 208 -4.41 -5.30 -7.47
C LYS A 208 -5.60 -5.03 -6.53
N VAL A 209 -5.33 -4.92 -5.22
CA VAL A 209 -6.35 -4.65 -4.19
C VAL A 209 -6.55 -3.17 -3.86
N GLY A 210 -6.02 -2.28 -4.70
CA GLY A 210 -6.29 -0.84 -4.66
C GLY A 210 -5.21 -0.01 -3.97
N ALA A 211 -4.05 -0.57 -3.62
CA ALA A 211 -2.93 0.24 -3.14
C ALA A 211 -2.43 1.18 -4.25
N PRO A 212 -2.20 2.47 -3.95
CA PRO A 212 -1.77 3.45 -4.93
C PRO A 212 -0.29 3.27 -5.31
N VAL A 213 0.03 3.51 -6.58
CA VAL A 213 1.41 3.54 -7.10
C VAL A 213 1.83 5.00 -7.29
N GLY A 214 3.01 5.36 -6.80
CA GLY A 214 3.60 6.70 -6.92
C GLY A 214 3.43 7.57 -5.68
N ASN A 215 3.65 8.88 -5.85
CA ASN A 215 3.55 9.84 -4.75
C ASN A 215 2.08 10.12 -4.43
N LYS A 216 1.63 9.65 -3.26
CA LYS A 216 0.24 9.79 -2.79
C LYS A 216 -0.20 11.24 -2.65
N SER A 217 0.73 12.14 -2.32
CA SER A 217 0.45 13.57 -2.27
C SER A 217 0.15 14.15 -3.66
N GLU A 218 0.65 13.56 -4.74
CA GLU A 218 0.44 14.07 -6.11
C GLU A 218 -0.81 13.48 -6.76
N ILE A 219 -1.01 12.18 -6.60
CA ILE A 219 -2.08 11.45 -7.30
C ILE A 219 -3.43 11.47 -6.56
N ASN A 220 -3.44 11.94 -5.31
CA ASN A 220 -4.63 12.06 -4.45
C ASN A 220 -5.50 10.80 -4.41
N PRO A 221 -4.94 9.64 -4.01
CA PRO A 221 -5.67 8.39 -4.05
C PRO A 221 -6.76 8.38 -2.97
N GLY A 222 -7.75 7.51 -3.15
CA GLY A 222 -8.66 7.12 -2.07
C GLY A 222 -8.11 5.96 -1.25
N VAL A 223 -8.90 5.54 -0.26
CA VAL A 223 -8.74 4.28 0.46
C VAL A 223 -8.79 3.11 -0.55
N PRO A 224 -7.95 2.07 -0.39
CA PRO A 224 -7.98 0.89 -1.26
C PRO A 224 -9.37 0.24 -1.32
N TRP A 225 -9.80 -0.20 -2.51
CA TRP A 225 -11.17 -0.71 -2.72
C TRP A 225 -11.46 -1.91 -1.80
N LEU A 226 -10.47 -2.77 -1.55
CA LEU A 226 -10.62 -3.92 -0.66
C LEU A 226 -10.99 -3.51 0.77
N ILE A 227 -10.52 -2.35 1.23
CA ILE A 227 -10.88 -1.82 2.56
C ILE A 227 -12.26 -1.19 2.52
N LYS A 228 -12.61 -0.45 1.46
CA LYS A 228 -13.93 0.18 1.32
C LYS A 228 -15.06 -0.84 1.33
N GLU A 229 -14.88 -1.91 0.57
CA GLU A 229 -15.86 -2.98 0.36
C GLU A 229 -15.70 -4.12 1.36
N GLY A 230 -14.58 -4.14 2.10
CA GLY A 230 -14.28 -5.15 3.09
C GLY A 230 -15.17 -5.11 4.33
N SER A 231 -15.01 -6.14 5.15
CA SER A 231 -15.68 -6.29 6.43
C SER A 231 -15.32 -5.17 7.40
N ASP A 232 -16.14 -5.01 8.43
CA ASP A 232 -15.87 -4.07 9.52
C ASP A 232 -14.52 -4.35 10.20
N GLU A 233 -14.12 -5.61 10.34
CA GLU A 233 -12.82 -5.97 10.92
C GLU A 233 -11.65 -5.52 10.03
N LEU A 234 -11.76 -5.65 8.71
CA LEU A 234 -10.75 -5.13 7.77
C LEU A 234 -10.63 -3.61 7.88
N LYS A 235 -11.77 -2.91 7.90
CA LYS A 235 -11.82 -1.45 8.04
C LYS A 235 -11.22 -0.99 9.36
N LYS A 236 -11.57 -1.61 10.48
CA LYS A 236 -10.99 -1.30 11.81
C LYS A 236 -9.49 -1.56 11.86
N THR A 237 -9.05 -2.69 11.29
CA THR A 237 -7.63 -3.05 11.23
C THR A 237 -6.83 -2.06 10.38
N TYR A 238 -7.35 -1.69 9.22
CA TYR A 238 -6.77 -0.65 8.38
C TYR A 238 -6.69 0.69 9.12
N LEU A 239 -7.79 1.12 9.75
CA LEU A 239 -7.84 2.36 10.53
C LEU A 239 -6.78 2.35 11.64
N ARG A 240 -6.65 1.24 12.38
CA ARG A 240 -5.60 1.10 13.41
C ARG A 240 -4.20 1.32 12.82
N ALA A 241 -3.87 0.65 11.71
CA ALA A 241 -2.57 0.75 11.07
C ALA A 241 -2.25 2.19 10.60
N ILE A 242 -3.22 2.90 9.99
CA ILE A 242 -2.97 4.29 9.58
C ILE A 242 -2.82 5.25 10.77
N PHE A 243 -3.49 5.00 11.90
CA PHE A 243 -3.31 5.80 13.12
C PHE A 243 -1.96 5.49 13.82
N ASP A 244 -1.43 4.29 13.64
CA ASP A 244 -0.09 3.93 14.10
C ASP A 244 1.00 4.67 13.33
N ASP A 245 0.83 4.88 12.02
CA ASP A 245 1.82 5.62 11.24
C ASP A 245 1.59 7.14 11.37
N GLU A 246 0.39 7.61 11.05
CA GLU A 246 0.11 9.04 10.80
C GLU A 246 -0.71 9.69 11.93
N GLY A 247 -1.22 8.86 12.84
CA GLY A 247 -2.04 9.30 13.95
C GLY A 247 -1.23 9.98 15.04
N SER A 248 -1.81 11.02 15.62
CA SER A 248 -1.25 11.74 16.76
C SER A 248 -2.34 12.00 17.79
N MET A 249 -1.92 12.22 19.04
CA MET A 249 -2.82 12.59 20.13
C MET A 249 -2.25 13.77 20.89
N GLY A 250 -3.14 14.68 21.28
CA GLY A 250 -2.77 15.92 21.96
C GLY A 250 -3.85 16.40 22.91
N THR A 251 -3.49 17.38 23.72
CA THR A 251 -4.44 18.13 24.55
C THR A 251 -4.36 19.59 24.13
N GLY A 252 -5.52 20.23 23.93
CA GLY A 252 -5.60 21.63 23.54
C GLY A 252 -6.85 22.25 24.15
N ASN A 253 -6.71 23.42 24.77
CA ASN A 253 -7.77 24.08 25.54
C ASN A 253 -8.44 23.11 26.53
N GLY A 254 -7.64 22.30 27.24
CA GLY A 254 -8.12 21.27 28.16
C GLY A 254 -8.76 20.03 27.54
N SER A 255 -9.02 20.01 26.22
CA SER A 255 -9.69 18.91 25.53
C SER A 255 -8.70 17.94 24.89
N LEU A 256 -8.89 16.63 25.12
CA LEU A 256 -8.16 15.57 24.40
C LEU A 256 -8.69 15.47 22.98
N PHE A 257 -7.77 15.33 22.03
CA PHE A 257 -8.09 15.04 20.64
C PHE A 257 -7.12 14.02 20.06
N ILE A 258 -7.62 13.30 19.06
CA ILE A 258 -6.85 12.38 18.22
C ILE A 258 -6.91 12.93 16.80
N THR A 259 -5.77 13.00 16.12
CA THR A 259 -5.63 13.59 14.80
C THR A 259 -4.99 12.63 13.83
N LEU A 260 -5.44 12.66 12.59
CA LEU A 260 -4.84 12.01 11.43
C LEU A 260 -4.62 13.08 10.37
N SER A 261 -3.44 13.14 9.77
CA SER A 261 -3.07 14.22 8.84
C SER A 261 -2.66 13.65 7.50
N ARG A 262 -3.00 14.34 6.40
CA ARG A 262 -2.58 13.98 5.03
C ARG A 262 -2.23 15.23 4.24
N ALA A 263 -1.19 15.14 3.42
CA ALA A 263 -0.79 16.19 2.49
C ALA A 263 -1.31 15.91 1.08
N PHE A 264 -1.68 16.97 0.36
CA PHE A 264 -2.09 16.90 -1.05
C PHE A 264 -1.48 18.06 -1.83
N HIS A 265 -0.75 17.75 -2.89
CA HIS A 265 -0.15 18.70 -3.82
C HIS A 265 -1.21 19.23 -4.76
N ILE A 266 -1.38 20.55 -4.74
CA ILE A 266 -2.49 21.23 -5.42
C ILE A 266 -2.08 21.82 -6.77
N ASN A 267 -0.80 21.75 -7.16
CA ASN A 267 -0.27 22.39 -8.38
C ASN A 267 -1.09 22.04 -9.63
N ASN A 268 -1.44 20.77 -9.82
CA ASN A 268 -2.19 20.31 -10.99
C ASN A 268 -3.66 20.77 -11.03
N TYR A 269 -4.14 21.45 -9.98
CA TYR A 269 -5.52 21.91 -9.80
C TYR A 269 -5.62 23.42 -9.74
N LEU A 270 -4.50 24.14 -9.86
CA LEU A 270 -4.47 25.59 -9.83
C LEU A 270 -4.77 26.17 -11.20
N THR A 271 -5.60 27.21 -11.25
CA THR A 271 -5.63 28.12 -12.39
C THR A 271 -4.40 29.04 -12.36
N SER A 272 -4.01 29.59 -13.51
CA SER A 272 -2.90 30.56 -13.58
C SER A 272 -3.14 31.81 -12.71
N PHE A 273 -4.40 32.16 -12.44
CA PHE A 273 -4.74 33.22 -11.49
C PHE A 273 -4.44 32.80 -10.05
N GLN A 274 -4.90 31.61 -9.63
CA GLN A 274 -4.65 31.10 -8.28
C GLN A 274 -3.16 30.89 -8.03
N GLU A 275 -2.43 30.35 -9.01
CA GLU A 275 -0.98 30.15 -8.92
C GLU A 275 -0.22 31.48 -8.74
N ARG A 276 -0.61 32.55 -9.47
CA ARG A 276 -0.05 33.89 -9.28
C ARG A 276 -0.31 34.42 -7.87
N LEU A 277 -1.51 34.22 -7.32
CA LEU A 277 -1.83 34.62 -5.96
C LEU A 277 -1.02 33.84 -4.93
N LEU A 278 -0.90 32.51 -5.10
CA LEU A 278 -0.07 31.66 -4.25
C LEU A 278 1.41 32.10 -4.28
N ASN A 279 1.91 32.47 -5.46
CA ASN A 279 3.25 33.01 -5.61
C ASN A 279 3.45 34.38 -4.94
N LYS A 280 2.41 35.21 -4.80
CA LYS A 280 2.50 36.45 -4.01
C LYS A 280 2.52 36.17 -2.52
N ILE A 281 1.65 35.27 -2.04
CA ILE A 281 1.58 34.97 -0.60
C ILE A 281 2.77 34.16 -0.09
N LYS A 282 3.57 33.53 -0.97
CA LYS A 282 4.77 32.75 -0.59
C LYS A 282 5.78 33.54 0.24
N LEU A 283 5.81 34.87 0.07
CA LEU A 283 6.66 35.78 0.84
C LEU A 283 6.32 35.82 2.34
N TYR A 284 5.10 35.40 2.71
CA TYR A 284 4.62 35.35 4.09
C TYR A 284 4.75 33.98 4.73
N PHE A 285 5.36 33.01 4.05
CA PHE A 285 5.55 31.65 4.58
C PHE A 285 6.63 31.68 5.65
N LYS A 286 6.34 31.03 6.77
CA LYS A 286 7.31 30.82 7.84
C LYS A 286 8.18 29.63 7.48
N GLU A 287 9.48 29.80 7.59
CA GLU A 287 10.44 28.70 7.46
C GLU A 287 10.58 27.97 8.79
N ARG A 288 10.55 26.65 8.72
CA ARG A 288 10.88 25.76 9.83
C ARG A 288 11.98 24.83 9.39
N ARG A 289 13.08 24.80 10.14
CA ARG A 289 14.17 23.85 9.95
C ARG A 289 13.97 22.67 10.91
N PHE A 290 14.03 21.47 10.37
CA PHE A 290 14.01 20.23 11.13
C PHE A 290 15.43 19.81 11.50
N PRO A 291 15.62 18.96 12.53
CA PRO A 291 16.94 18.51 12.97
C PRO A 291 17.78 17.85 11.87
N ASP A 292 17.16 17.26 10.85
CA ASP A 292 17.81 16.65 9.68
C ASP A 292 18.23 17.68 8.60
N GLY A 293 18.11 18.98 8.89
CA GLY A 293 18.35 20.06 7.95
C GLY A 293 17.22 20.24 6.92
N TYR A 294 16.12 19.46 7.00
CA TYR A 294 14.96 19.69 6.17
C TYR A 294 14.36 21.07 6.44
N VAL A 295 14.10 21.85 5.40
CA VAL A 295 13.48 23.18 5.52
C VAL A 295 12.11 23.08 4.91
N MET A 296 11.10 23.41 5.70
CA MET A 296 9.71 23.47 5.28
C MET A 296 9.24 24.91 5.37
N LYS A 297 8.65 25.42 4.29
CA LYS A 297 8.01 26.74 4.30
C LYS A 297 6.50 26.53 4.37
N SER A 298 5.83 27.25 5.27
CA SER A 298 4.41 27.04 5.50
C SER A 298 3.66 28.30 5.95
N ILE A 299 2.36 28.35 5.68
CA ILE A 299 1.45 29.38 6.18
C ILE A 299 0.13 28.74 6.60
N GLU A 300 -0.47 29.24 7.68
CA GLU A 300 -1.81 28.78 8.08
C GLU A 300 -2.85 29.13 7.02
N ILE A 301 -3.79 28.21 6.76
CA ILE A 301 -4.83 28.41 5.72
C ILE A 301 -5.65 29.68 5.99
N LYS A 302 -5.99 29.97 7.25
CA LYS A 302 -6.71 31.19 7.62
C LYS A 302 -5.97 32.46 7.21
N LYS A 303 -4.64 32.49 7.43
CA LYS A 303 -3.79 33.63 7.05
C LYS A 303 -3.60 33.71 5.53
N ALA A 304 -3.47 32.57 4.84
CA ALA A 304 -3.44 32.55 3.39
C ALA A 304 -4.73 33.15 2.79
N ILE A 305 -5.90 32.80 3.35
CA ILE A 305 -7.20 33.34 2.93
C ILE A 305 -7.31 34.83 3.22
N SER A 306 -6.83 35.33 4.36
CA SER A 306 -6.88 36.76 4.65
C SER A 306 -6.00 37.58 3.68
N LEU A 307 -4.89 37.01 3.22
CA LEU A 307 -3.99 37.64 2.25
C LEU A 307 -4.51 37.54 0.79
N ALA A 308 -5.28 36.50 0.49
CA ALA A 308 -5.85 36.28 -0.83
C ALA A 308 -7.29 35.71 -0.71
N PRO A 309 -8.29 36.55 -0.44
CA PRO A 309 -9.68 36.10 -0.19
C PRO A 309 -10.30 35.30 -1.33
N SER A 310 -9.89 35.56 -2.57
CA SER A 310 -10.33 34.82 -3.76
C SER A 310 -9.90 33.34 -3.77
N LEU A 311 -8.92 32.96 -2.94
CA LEU A 311 -8.51 31.56 -2.76
C LEU A 311 -9.39 30.80 -1.75
N ARG A 312 -10.34 31.47 -1.07
CA ARG A 312 -11.09 30.89 0.04
C ARG A 312 -11.80 29.59 -0.30
N SER A 313 -12.63 29.57 -1.35
CA SER A 313 -13.38 28.37 -1.74
C SER A 313 -12.42 27.21 -2.00
N PHE A 314 -11.45 27.45 -2.89
CA PHE A 314 -10.44 26.47 -3.28
C PHE A 314 -9.66 25.93 -2.08
N LEU A 315 -9.12 26.79 -1.21
CA LEU A 315 -8.31 26.37 -0.05
C LEU A 315 -9.13 25.71 1.06
N LEU A 316 -10.44 25.89 1.12
CA LEU A 316 -11.30 25.25 2.12
C LEU A 316 -11.91 23.94 1.60
N GLU A 317 -12.16 23.83 0.31
CA GLU A 317 -12.83 22.69 -0.31
C GLU A 317 -11.84 21.59 -0.70
N THR A 318 -10.65 21.97 -1.19
CA THR A 318 -9.62 21.04 -1.65
C THR A 318 -9.05 20.20 -0.50
N LYS A 319 -9.39 18.91 -0.46
CA LYS A 319 -8.95 17.96 0.57
C LYS A 319 -8.34 16.71 -0.05
N PRO A 320 -7.41 16.03 0.65
CA PRO A 320 -6.95 14.71 0.28
C PRO A 320 -8.13 13.72 0.25
N GLN A 321 -8.31 13.01 -0.87
CA GLN A 321 -9.38 12.03 -1.05
C GLN A 321 -9.27 10.88 -0.04
N LEU A 322 -8.03 10.43 0.23
CA LEU A 322 -7.74 9.43 1.24
C LEU A 322 -8.32 9.83 2.61
N LEU A 323 -8.10 11.07 3.04
CA LEU A 323 -8.55 11.57 4.33
C LEU A 323 -10.08 11.76 4.40
N LEU A 324 -10.70 12.15 3.28
CA LEU A 324 -12.15 12.22 3.15
C LEU A 324 -12.79 10.85 3.37
N GLU A 325 -12.25 9.82 2.73
CA GLU A 325 -12.79 8.47 2.83
C GLU A 325 -12.47 7.80 4.18
N GLU A 326 -11.32 8.08 4.77
CA GLU A 326 -10.99 7.70 6.15
C GLU A 326 -11.98 8.32 7.16
N SER A 327 -12.46 9.54 6.90
CA SER A 327 -13.53 10.17 7.70
C SER A 327 -14.86 9.42 7.60
N VAL A 328 -15.23 8.98 6.40
CA VAL A 328 -16.44 8.18 6.16
C VAL A 328 -16.35 6.84 6.88
N LEU A 329 -15.19 6.17 6.83
CA LEU A 329 -14.97 4.91 7.58
C LEU A 329 -15.12 5.11 9.10
N LEU A 330 -14.61 6.20 9.66
CA LEU A 330 -14.80 6.48 11.09
C LEU A 330 -16.27 6.75 11.43
N HIS A 331 -17.00 7.44 10.54
CA HIS A 331 -18.44 7.68 10.72
C HIS A 331 -19.26 6.40 10.66
N SER A 332 -18.90 5.41 9.83
CA SER A 332 -19.60 4.11 9.82
C SER A 332 -19.46 3.36 11.14
N PHE A 333 -18.41 3.62 11.91
CA PHE A 333 -18.26 3.14 13.30
C PHE A 333 -18.88 4.08 14.34
N GLY A 334 -19.60 5.12 13.95
CA GLY A 334 -20.19 6.12 14.84
C GLY A 334 -19.17 6.99 15.57
N ILE A 335 -17.95 7.12 15.04
CA ILE A 335 -16.90 8.00 15.58
C ILE A 335 -16.97 9.33 14.82
N LYS A 336 -17.64 10.32 15.42
CA LYS A 336 -17.74 11.65 14.80
C LYS A 336 -16.37 12.33 14.81
N ASN A 337 -16.04 12.95 13.67
CA ASN A 337 -14.79 13.65 13.48
C ASN A 337 -15.01 14.94 12.66
N ARG A 338 -14.03 15.84 12.67
CA ARG A 338 -14.04 17.08 11.89
C ARG A 338 -12.84 17.11 10.95
N LEU A 339 -13.08 17.39 9.67
CA LEU A 339 -12.03 17.63 8.68
C LEU A 339 -11.77 19.13 8.54
N ARG A 340 -10.50 19.51 8.42
CA ARG A 340 -10.09 20.88 8.13
C ARG A 340 -8.76 20.93 7.41
N ASN A 341 -8.57 21.97 6.61
CA ASN A 341 -7.26 22.31 6.04
C ASN A 341 -6.54 23.18 7.07
N SER A 342 -5.38 22.74 7.55
CA SER A 342 -4.64 23.43 8.61
C SER A 342 -3.59 24.37 8.02
N VAL A 343 -2.77 23.86 7.11
CA VAL A 343 -1.56 24.54 6.65
C VAL A 343 -1.41 24.41 5.14
N LEU A 344 -0.95 25.48 4.50
CA LEU A 344 -0.44 25.47 3.14
C LEU A 344 1.09 25.44 3.18
N ASN A 345 1.69 24.39 2.61
CA ASN A 345 3.12 24.16 2.54
C ASN A 345 3.66 24.46 1.14
N LEU A 346 4.92 24.88 1.08
CA LEU A 346 5.72 24.92 -0.15
C LEU A 346 6.85 23.90 0.00
N THR A 347 6.85 22.88 -0.86
CA THR A 347 7.88 21.84 -0.84
C THR A 347 9.20 22.36 -1.44
N ARG A 348 10.29 21.62 -1.23
CA ARG A 348 11.59 21.93 -1.83
C ARG A 348 11.58 22.00 -3.35
N ASN A 349 10.68 21.24 -3.99
CA ASN A 349 10.53 21.22 -5.44
C ASN A 349 9.62 22.34 -5.96
N GLY A 350 9.19 23.28 -5.11
CA GLY A 350 8.30 24.37 -5.48
C GLY A 350 6.81 23.99 -5.55
N ASN A 351 6.43 22.80 -5.10
CA ASN A 351 5.03 22.38 -5.10
C ASN A 351 4.28 23.00 -3.91
N PHE A 352 3.09 23.53 -4.15
CA PHE A 352 2.16 23.92 -3.11
C PHE A 352 1.38 22.68 -2.65
N SER A 353 1.30 22.49 -1.33
CA SER A 353 0.61 21.37 -0.73
C SER A 353 -0.28 21.79 0.41
N ILE A 354 -1.54 21.36 0.41
CA ILE A 354 -2.43 21.53 1.54
C ILE A 354 -2.23 20.36 2.50
N LEU A 355 -1.94 20.67 3.77
CA LEU A 355 -2.02 19.73 4.88
C LEU A 355 -3.44 19.78 5.46
N SER A 356 -4.10 18.64 5.46
CA SER A 356 -5.44 18.48 6.02
C SER A 356 -5.40 17.57 7.23
N GLU A 357 -6.27 17.84 8.19
CA GLU A 357 -6.38 17.13 9.45
C GLU A 357 -7.80 16.63 9.65
N LEU A 358 -7.92 15.35 9.98
CA LEU A 358 -9.08 14.76 10.61
C LEU A 358 -8.89 14.80 12.11
N ARG A 359 -9.88 15.34 12.84
CA ARG A 359 -9.83 15.46 14.30
C ARG A 359 -11.01 14.76 14.96
N ILE A 360 -10.71 13.76 15.78
CA ILE A 360 -11.63 13.10 16.72
C ILE A 360 -11.52 13.82 18.06
N GLN A 361 -12.65 14.27 18.59
CA GLN A 361 -12.69 15.04 19.83
C GLN A 361 -14.01 14.80 20.59
N GLY A 362 -14.01 15.16 21.88
CA GLY A 362 -15.13 14.93 22.78
C GLY A 362 -15.10 13.52 23.37
N LYS A 363 -15.46 13.42 24.66
CA LYS A 363 -15.41 12.18 25.45
C LYS A 363 -16.04 10.98 24.72
N PRO A 364 -17.26 11.06 24.16
CA PRO A 364 -17.90 9.90 23.52
C PRO A 364 -17.12 9.36 22.32
N ASN A 365 -16.62 10.23 21.45
CA ASN A 365 -15.93 9.80 20.23
C ASN A 365 -14.54 9.25 20.52
N VAL A 366 -13.83 9.86 21.49
CA VAL A 366 -12.49 9.38 21.88
C VAL A 366 -12.57 8.04 22.59
N LEU A 367 -13.54 7.85 23.50
CA LEU A 367 -13.76 6.54 24.13
C LEU A 367 -14.17 5.47 23.11
N LYS A 368 -15.02 5.85 22.13
CA LYS A 368 -15.39 4.94 21.04
C LYS A 368 -14.19 4.56 20.18
N PHE A 369 -13.35 5.53 19.82
CA PHE A 369 -12.08 5.24 19.14
C PHE A 369 -11.20 4.30 19.96
N TYR A 370 -10.99 4.59 21.25
CA TYR A 370 -10.14 3.79 22.15
C TYR A 370 -10.60 2.32 22.23
N ARG A 371 -11.92 2.09 22.26
CA ARG A 371 -12.50 0.75 22.34
C ARG A 371 -12.52 0.02 21.00
N ASP A 372 -12.96 0.68 19.94
CA ASP A 372 -13.32 0.02 18.68
C ASP A 372 -12.16 -0.02 17.68
N ILE A 373 -11.28 0.99 17.69
CA ILE A 373 -10.14 1.12 16.76
C ILE A 373 -8.83 0.98 17.52
N ASN A 374 -8.58 1.88 18.47
CA ASN A 374 -7.34 2.07 19.22
C ASN A 374 -6.09 2.27 18.36
N PHE A 375 -4.98 2.62 18.99
CA PHE A 375 -3.66 2.44 18.40
C PHE A 375 -3.25 0.96 18.48
N GLY A 376 -2.43 0.48 17.56
CA GLY A 376 -1.77 -0.82 17.64
C GLY A 376 -0.40 -0.73 18.31
N LEU A 377 0.29 0.41 18.22
CA LEU A 377 1.61 0.59 18.84
C LEU A 377 1.55 0.77 20.36
N THR A 378 2.39 0.04 21.07
CA THR A 378 2.41 -0.02 22.55
C THR A 378 2.59 1.35 23.19
N LEU A 379 3.51 2.16 22.65
CA LEU A 379 3.77 3.52 23.15
C LEU A 379 2.56 4.45 22.98
N LYS A 380 1.87 4.39 21.83
CA LYS A 380 0.68 5.21 21.57
C LYS A 380 -0.50 4.75 22.42
N GLN A 381 -0.72 3.44 22.56
CA GLN A 381 -1.76 2.90 23.45
C GLN A 381 -1.55 3.34 24.90
N THR A 382 -0.34 3.19 25.42
CA THR A 382 0.01 3.56 26.80
C THR A 382 -0.19 5.06 27.03
N LYS A 383 0.24 5.88 26.08
CA LYS A 383 0.04 7.34 26.12
C LYS A 383 -1.45 7.69 26.15
N LEU A 384 -2.26 7.10 25.28
CA LEU A 384 -3.71 7.36 25.25
C LEU A 384 -4.37 6.93 26.56
N LYS A 385 -4.09 5.71 27.04
CA LYS A 385 -4.63 5.18 28.30
C LYS A 385 -4.31 6.08 29.48
N LYS A 386 -3.06 6.54 29.60
CA LYS A 386 -2.64 7.48 30.66
C LYS A 386 -3.43 8.78 30.61
N ILE A 387 -3.64 9.37 29.43
CA ILE A 387 -4.43 10.60 29.30
C ILE A 387 -5.90 10.37 29.69
N LEU A 388 -6.48 9.22 29.32
CA LEU A 388 -7.86 8.87 29.65
C LEU A 388 -8.07 8.69 31.17
N LEU A 389 -7.14 8.00 31.84
CA LEU A 389 -7.15 7.85 33.30
C LEU A 389 -7.02 9.20 34.02
N ASN A 390 -6.07 10.04 33.59
CA ASN A 390 -5.89 11.38 34.17
C ASN A 390 -7.15 12.26 34.01
N LYS A 391 -7.96 12.01 32.98
CA LYS A 391 -9.23 12.70 32.73
C LYS A 391 -10.43 12.04 33.41
N LYS A 392 -10.26 10.91 34.11
CA LYS A 392 -11.34 10.10 34.70
C LYS A 392 -12.40 9.72 33.64
N TRP A 393 -11.94 9.35 32.44
CA TRP A 393 -12.83 8.89 31.36
C TRP A 393 -12.96 7.37 31.32
N ILE A 394 -11.95 6.67 31.84
CA ILE A 394 -11.91 5.23 32.09
C ILE A 394 -11.39 4.97 33.51
#